data_AF-A0A6N7YTA2-F1
#
_entry.id   AF-A0A6N7YTA2-F1
#
_cell.length_a   1.000
_cell.length_b   1.000
_cell.length_c   1.000
_cell.angle_alpha   90.00
_cell.angle_beta   90.00
_cell.angle_gamma   90.00
#
_symmetry.space_group_name_H-M   'P 1'
#
loop_
_entity.id
_entity.type
_entity.pdbx_description
1 polymer ?
#
loop_
_entity_poly.entity_id
_entity_poly.type
_entity_poly.pdbx_seq_one_letter_code
_entity_poly.pdbx_strand_id
1 'polypeptide(L)'
;MLLGVCLLSVGLVTACTASPQDGPHPATPPSSAPVPAGTPEPPAGTPGWQLGHPGPEHAIEGFADHTSVLPGQDVHLFVSTTAAGYTVTAYRMGAYRDSDALRVWQSATEPGHRQAAPVVQAPTNTVIAPWQPSLTVPTTGWQPGDYLFRLDGDNGAQQFVPLTVRSPSNAGKIVVVNAVTTWQAYNRWGGYSLYSSPSGAKAQRSRAVSFDRPYQAKDMQGAGDFLFFELPFLRFAEQAGLPLGYATDADLHADPHLADGAAAIVTLGHDEYWSTAMRQNVTAARDRGVNVAFFGGNEIYRHIRFQPSPLGPDRIEVDYKSFAEDPAHLSDPLEATPEWRSPPFPRPESVLLGGFYHCNPVHADLRVAAEDNWLLTGIVHNGQTLPGLVGNEYQRVDLAVPTPRPIDVLFHSPLTCGGRPDFADTSYYTTPSGAAVFAAGTQYWICALGPGCDADHDDRTANQAITAITLRLLRAYAAGPTGRTHPARDNLAALTIPGATPNPAATLPPDNSTTR
;
A
#
# COMPACT_ATOMS: atom_id res chain seq x y z
N MET A 1 -18.37 -83.50 -14.33
CA MET A 1 -17.84 -84.16 -15.54
C MET A 1 -16.42 -83.66 -15.77
N LEU A 2 -15.48 -84.60 -15.84
CA LEU A 2 -14.04 -84.49 -16.16
C LEU A 2 -13.20 -83.52 -15.30
N LEU A 3 -12.48 -83.97 -14.26
CA LEU A 3 -11.25 -84.80 -14.24
C LEU A 3 -10.09 -84.26 -15.09
N GLY A 4 -9.00 -83.88 -14.40
CA GLY A 4 -7.66 -83.68 -14.93
C GLY A 4 -6.69 -83.55 -13.75
N VAL A 5 -6.01 -84.66 -13.45
CA VAL A 5 -5.21 -84.95 -12.25
C VAL A 5 -3.76 -85.24 -12.69
N CYS A 6 -2.81 -85.15 -11.73
CA CYS A 6 -1.42 -85.66 -11.74
C CYS A 6 -0.31 -84.82 -12.37
N LEU A 7 0.96 -84.84 -11.94
CA LEU A 7 1.71 -85.35 -10.76
C LEU A 7 3.10 -84.65 -10.88
N LEU A 8 3.62 -84.00 -9.84
CA LEU A 8 4.64 -84.52 -8.89
C LEU A 8 6.04 -84.80 -9.48
N SER A 9 7.03 -84.04 -9.00
CA SER A 9 8.39 -84.53 -8.78
C SER A 9 9.11 -83.72 -7.69
N VAL A 10 9.60 -84.48 -6.72
CA VAL A 10 10.30 -84.13 -5.48
C VAL A 10 11.79 -83.87 -5.74
N GLY A 11 12.45 -83.02 -4.94
CA GLY A 11 13.91 -82.92 -4.93
C GLY A 11 14.49 -82.09 -3.77
N LEU A 12 14.90 -82.81 -2.71
CA LEU A 12 15.94 -82.56 -1.69
C LEU A 12 16.37 -81.10 -1.38
N VAL A 13 16.15 -80.58 -0.17
CA VAL A 13 17.04 -80.66 1.03
C VAL A 13 18.50 -80.24 0.76
N THR A 14 18.90 -79.05 1.21
CA THR A 14 19.89 -78.85 2.30
C THR A 14 20.17 -77.36 2.50
N ALA A 15 20.16 -76.95 3.75
CA ALA A 15 20.38 -75.60 4.21
C ALA A 15 21.84 -75.17 4.06
N CYS A 16 22.05 -73.93 3.62
CA CYS A 16 23.19 -73.12 4.01
C CYS A 16 22.70 -71.68 4.23
N THR A 17 23.18 -71.13 5.34
CA THR A 17 22.82 -69.89 6.01
C THR A 17 22.90 -68.65 5.13
N ALA A 18 21.80 -67.91 5.06
CA ALA A 18 21.80 -66.47 4.78
C ALA A 18 20.97 -65.80 5.88
N SER A 19 21.56 -64.82 6.55
CA SER A 19 20.92 -63.98 7.56
C SER A 19 19.61 -63.39 7.01
N PRO A 20 18.56 -63.25 7.83
CA PRO A 20 17.31 -62.64 7.38
C PRO A 20 17.58 -61.20 6.94
N GLN A 21 17.22 -60.90 5.69
CA GLN A 21 17.03 -59.53 5.25
C GLN A 21 15.87 -58.94 6.06
N ASP A 22 16.16 -57.87 6.79
CA ASP A 22 15.15 -57.00 7.37
C ASP A 22 14.24 -56.50 6.24
N GLY A 23 12.95 -56.86 6.32
CA GLY A 23 11.93 -56.21 5.53
C GLY A 23 11.90 -54.71 5.85
N PRO A 24 11.42 -53.85 4.94
CA PRO A 24 11.35 -52.42 5.20
C PRO A 24 10.45 -52.17 6.41
N HIS A 25 11.08 -51.80 7.53
CA HIS A 25 10.39 -51.25 8.69
C HIS A 25 9.64 -49.98 8.28
N PRO A 26 8.41 -49.75 8.78
CA PRO A 26 7.73 -48.49 8.58
C PRO A 26 8.60 -47.38 9.18
N ALA A 27 8.99 -46.42 8.33
CA ALA A 27 9.79 -45.28 8.73
C ALA A 27 9.08 -44.57 9.89
N THR A 28 9.75 -44.50 11.04
CA THR A 28 9.38 -43.65 12.15
C THR A 28 9.31 -42.22 11.63
N PRO A 29 8.23 -41.46 11.89
CA PRO A 29 8.17 -40.07 11.46
C PRO A 29 9.38 -39.32 12.03
N PRO A 30 10.01 -38.43 11.25
CA PRO A 30 11.15 -37.67 11.75
C PRO A 30 10.70 -36.91 12.99
N SER A 31 11.40 -37.15 14.10
CA SER A 31 11.29 -36.38 15.34
C SER A 31 11.33 -34.90 14.97
N SER A 32 10.23 -34.19 15.25
CA SER A 32 10.16 -32.75 15.10
C SER A 32 11.35 -32.14 15.82
N ALA A 33 12.26 -31.50 15.07
CA ALA A 33 13.23 -30.61 15.67
C ALA A 33 12.47 -29.59 16.53
N PRO A 34 12.95 -29.24 17.74
CA PRO A 34 12.29 -28.24 18.55
C PRO A 34 12.24 -26.93 17.76
N VAL A 35 11.03 -26.39 17.56
CA VAL A 35 10.84 -25.01 17.13
C VAL A 35 11.61 -24.14 18.13
N PRO A 36 12.51 -23.23 17.69
CA PRO A 36 13.16 -22.31 18.61
C PRO A 36 12.08 -21.58 19.42
N ALA A 37 12.21 -21.65 20.74
CA ALA A 37 11.29 -21.04 21.66
C ALA A 37 11.23 -19.52 21.45
N GLY A 38 10.00 -19.02 21.23
CA GLY A 38 9.59 -17.63 21.42
C GLY A 38 10.11 -16.63 20.39
N THR A 39 9.25 -16.20 19.46
CA THR A 39 9.34 -14.81 18.97
C THR A 39 9.34 -13.92 20.22
N PRO A 40 10.32 -13.01 20.39
CA PRO A 40 10.31 -12.08 21.51
C PRO A 40 8.96 -11.39 21.57
N GLU A 41 8.35 -11.33 22.75
CA GLU A 41 7.11 -10.60 22.93
C GLU A 41 7.34 -9.13 22.51
N PRO A 42 6.42 -8.52 21.73
CA PRO A 42 6.57 -7.13 21.34
C PRO A 42 6.78 -6.23 22.56
N PRO A 43 7.62 -5.18 22.46
CA PRO A 43 7.81 -4.27 23.57
C PRO A 43 6.47 -3.64 23.98
N ALA A 44 6.36 -3.27 25.27
CA ALA A 44 5.20 -2.55 25.77
C ALA A 44 5.08 -1.21 25.04
N GLY A 45 3.92 -0.97 24.46
CA GLY A 45 3.62 0.28 23.79
C GLY A 45 3.30 1.39 24.79
N THR A 46 3.00 2.58 24.25
CA THR A 46 2.56 3.74 25.02
C THR A 46 1.09 4.02 24.71
N PRO A 47 0.15 3.67 25.60
CA PRO A 47 -1.25 4.03 25.45
C PRO A 47 -1.49 5.55 25.48
N GLY A 48 -2.66 5.99 25.02
CA GLY A 48 -3.06 7.41 25.09
C GLY A 48 -2.32 8.30 24.09
N TRP A 49 -1.83 7.74 22.99
CA TRP A 49 -1.19 8.46 21.89
C TRP A 49 -2.21 9.17 21.00
N GLN A 50 -3.45 8.65 20.92
CA GLN A 50 -4.55 9.23 20.15
C GLN A 50 -4.84 10.67 20.62
N LEU A 51 -5.44 11.46 19.74
CA LEU A 51 -5.93 12.79 20.11
C LEU A 51 -7.16 12.63 21.02
N GLY A 52 -7.07 13.09 22.26
CA GLY A 52 -8.21 13.20 23.17
C GLY A 52 -9.03 14.47 22.93
N HIS A 53 -8.38 15.52 22.45
CA HIS A 53 -8.97 16.82 22.14
C HIS A 53 -8.43 17.35 20.80
N PRO A 54 -8.88 16.78 19.65
CA PRO A 54 -8.57 17.34 18.34
C PRO A 54 -8.90 18.84 18.32
N GLY A 55 -7.90 19.68 18.11
CA GLY A 55 -8.08 21.13 18.11
C GLY A 55 -9.00 21.56 16.96
N PRO A 56 -9.82 22.61 17.14
CA PRO A 56 -10.47 23.23 15.99
C PRO A 56 -9.41 23.79 15.03
N GLU A 57 -9.82 24.05 13.79
CA GLU A 57 -8.94 24.61 12.77
C GLU A 57 -8.18 25.84 13.30
N HIS A 58 -6.86 25.88 13.06
CA HIS A 58 -5.93 26.92 13.52
C HIS A 58 -5.71 27.05 15.04
N ALA A 59 -6.14 26.08 15.86
CA ALA A 59 -5.84 26.08 17.30
C ALA A 59 -4.41 25.62 17.60
N ILE A 60 -3.99 24.49 17.03
CA ILE A 60 -2.60 24.03 16.98
C ILE A 60 -2.43 23.19 15.72
N GLU A 61 -1.45 23.50 14.90
CA GLU A 61 -1.21 22.83 13.62
C GLU A 61 0.26 22.93 13.25
N GLY A 62 0.75 21.96 12.48
CA GLY A 62 2.13 21.96 12.05
C GLY A 62 2.41 21.08 10.85
N PHE A 63 3.62 21.22 10.32
CA PHE A 63 4.19 20.37 9.28
C PHE A 63 5.69 20.19 9.49
N ALA A 64 6.25 19.17 8.83
CA ALA A 64 7.67 18.91 8.76
C ALA A 64 8.26 19.38 7.42
N ASP A 65 9.51 19.81 7.42
CA ASP A 65 10.28 20.14 6.21
C ASP A 65 10.54 18.94 5.29
N HIS A 66 10.31 17.72 5.77
CA HIS A 66 10.43 16.48 5.03
C HIS A 66 9.21 15.58 5.21
N THR A 67 8.85 14.83 4.18
CA THR A 67 7.89 13.71 4.29
C THR A 67 8.57 12.46 4.85
N SER A 68 9.88 12.33 4.59
CA SER A 68 10.70 11.26 5.14
C SER A 68 12.15 11.68 5.41
N VAL A 69 12.80 10.97 6.33
CA VAL A 69 14.23 11.14 6.65
C VAL A 69 14.91 9.79 6.88
N LEU A 70 16.23 9.72 6.71
CA LEU A 70 17.03 8.60 7.21
C LEU A 70 17.21 8.72 8.73
N PRO A 71 17.38 7.59 9.44
CA PRO A 71 17.76 7.59 10.86
C PRO A 71 18.94 8.53 11.14
N GLY A 72 18.78 9.41 12.12
CA GLY A 72 19.80 10.38 12.53
C GLY A 72 19.80 11.70 11.78
N GLN A 73 18.99 11.87 10.73
CA GLN A 73 18.77 13.19 10.13
C GLN A 73 17.79 14.02 10.96
N ASP A 74 18.09 15.29 11.14
CA ASP A 74 17.23 16.21 11.87
C ASP A 74 15.96 16.54 11.07
N VAL A 75 14.87 16.78 11.78
CA VAL A 75 13.58 17.20 11.21
C VAL A 75 13.22 18.56 11.80
N HIS A 76 12.93 19.54 10.95
CA HIS A 76 12.44 20.83 11.41
C HIS A 76 10.91 20.87 11.38
N LEU A 77 10.30 21.15 12.55
CA LEU A 77 8.87 21.33 12.68
C LEU A 77 8.50 22.81 12.62
N PHE A 78 7.43 23.10 11.90
CA PHE A 78 6.83 24.43 11.77
C PHE A 78 5.47 24.37 12.45
N VAL A 79 5.31 25.05 13.58
CA VAL A 79 4.10 24.99 14.41
C VAL A 79 3.48 26.37 14.54
N SER A 80 2.16 26.45 14.38
CA SER A 80 1.35 27.62 14.67
C SER A 80 0.29 27.26 15.70
N THR A 81 0.14 28.07 16.74
CA THR A 81 -0.83 27.78 17.81
C THR A 81 -1.37 29.03 18.48
N THR A 82 -2.56 28.89 19.08
CA THR A 82 -3.16 29.87 20.00
C THR A 82 -2.82 29.61 21.46
N ALA A 83 -2.24 28.45 21.77
CA ALA A 83 -1.73 28.11 23.09
C ALA A 83 -0.57 29.03 23.47
N ALA A 84 -0.36 29.28 24.77
CA ALA A 84 0.80 30.08 25.22
C ALA A 84 2.09 29.25 25.21
N GLY A 85 1.96 27.93 25.40
CA GLY A 85 3.01 26.95 25.17
C GLY A 85 2.44 25.63 24.66
N TYR A 86 3.31 24.79 24.10
CA TYR A 86 2.95 23.46 23.64
C TYR A 86 4.09 22.46 23.89
N THR A 87 3.79 21.17 23.80
CA THR A 87 4.80 20.11 23.75
C THR A 87 4.62 19.29 22.49
N VAL A 88 5.71 18.68 22.03
CA VAL A 88 5.71 17.72 20.92
C VAL A 88 6.10 16.36 21.47
N THR A 89 5.28 15.35 21.23
CA THR A 89 5.60 13.95 21.56
C THR A 89 5.70 13.14 20.29
N ALA A 90 6.84 12.49 20.07
CA ALA A 90 7.04 11.61 18.93
C ALA A 90 6.69 10.16 19.28
N TYR A 91 5.81 9.58 18.49
CA TYR A 91 5.41 8.19 18.60
C TYR A 91 5.87 7.43 17.35
N ARG A 92 6.62 6.33 17.52
CA ARG A 92 6.79 5.34 16.46
C ARG A 92 5.51 4.52 16.41
N MET A 93 4.82 4.57 15.29
CA MET A 93 3.60 3.81 15.05
C MET A 93 3.94 2.37 14.70
N GLY A 94 3.09 1.42 15.10
CA GLY A 94 3.39 0.01 14.88
C GLY A 94 2.67 -0.97 15.81
N ALA A 95 3.14 -2.22 15.83
CA ALA A 95 2.61 -3.26 16.69
C ALA A 95 3.36 -3.34 18.02
N TYR A 96 2.73 -2.86 19.09
CA TYR A 96 3.26 -2.95 20.44
C TYR A 96 2.27 -3.64 21.36
N ARG A 97 2.76 -4.19 22.47
CA ARG A 97 1.85 -4.76 23.47
C ARG A 97 1.00 -3.64 24.08
N ASP A 98 -0.32 -3.81 24.03
CA ASP A 98 -1.35 -2.91 24.55
C ASP A 98 -1.40 -1.49 23.94
N SER A 99 -0.73 -1.25 22.80
CA SER A 99 -0.82 0.03 22.07
C SER A 99 -0.37 -0.09 20.61
N ASP A 100 -0.75 0.90 19.81
CA ASP A 100 -0.39 1.03 18.39
C ASP A 100 0.79 2.00 18.18
N ALA A 101 1.42 2.42 19.28
CA ALA A 101 2.45 3.43 19.31
C ALA A 101 3.44 3.16 20.44
N LEU A 102 4.69 3.57 20.22
CA LEU A 102 5.72 3.67 21.24
C LEU A 102 6.21 5.12 21.29
N ARG A 103 6.12 5.77 22.46
CA ARG A 103 6.72 7.09 22.64
C ARG A 103 8.24 6.95 22.61
N VAL A 104 8.88 7.59 21.63
CA VAL A 104 10.33 7.55 21.45
C VAL A 104 11.03 8.85 21.91
N TRP A 105 10.29 9.95 21.95
CA TRP A 105 10.85 11.27 22.25
C TRP A 105 9.76 12.25 22.69
N GLN A 106 10.13 13.25 23.48
CA GLN A 106 9.27 14.35 23.87
C GLN A 106 10.09 15.64 24.04
N SER A 107 9.57 16.76 23.58
CA SER A 107 10.19 18.08 23.74
C SER A 107 10.07 18.60 25.18
N ALA A 108 10.83 19.66 25.49
CA ALA A 108 10.44 20.57 26.57
C ALA A 108 9.15 21.34 26.17
N THR A 109 8.61 22.15 27.08
CA THR A 109 7.56 23.10 26.68
C THR A 109 8.15 24.17 25.79
N GLU A 110 7.62 24.25 24.57
CA GLU A 110 7.98 25.26 23.57
C GLU A 110 7.02 26.45 23.66
N PRO A 111 7.50 27.69 23.43
CA PRO A 111 6.64 28.86 23.41
C PRO A 111 5.68 28.83 22.22
N GLY A 112 4.39 29.04 22.49
CA GLY A 112 3.34 29.06 21.49
C GLY A 112 3.25 30.41 20.78
N HIS A 113 3.19 30.37 19.45
CA HIS A 113 3.03 31.55 18.63
C HIS A 113 2.09 31.28 17.46
N ARG A 114 1.21 32.24 17.15
CA ARG A 114 0.46 32.21 15.90
C ARG A 114 1.37 32.69 14.78
N GLN A 115 1.66 31.81 13.83
CA GLN A 115 2.45 32.15 12.65
C GLN A 115 1.58 32.82 11.56
N ALA A 116 2.22 33.28 10.49
CA ALA A 116 1.57 34.02 9.40
C ALA A 116 0.40 33.23 8.77
N ALA A 117 -0.61 33.95 8.27
CA ALA A 117 -1.74 33.34 7.59
C ALA A 117 -1.31 32.59 6.30
N PRO A 118 -2.10 31.59 5.84
CA PRO A 118 -1.84 30.90 4.58
C PRO A 118 -1.73 31.87 3.40
N VAL A 119 -0.83 31.58 2.46
CA VAL A 119 -0.68 32.34 1.21
C VAL A 119 -1.09 31.46 0.03
N VAL A 120 -1.98 32.00 -0.82
CA VAL A 120 -2.38 31.37 -2.08
C VAL A 120 -1.55 31.95 -3.21
N GLN A 121 -0.72 31.13 -3.85
CA GLN A 121 0.17 31.52 -4.94
C GLN A 121 -0.52 31.31 -6.30
N ALA A 122 -0.55 32.38 -7.10
CA ALA A 122 -0.99 32.36 -8.48
C ALA A 122 0.14 31.88 -9.43
N PRO A 123 -0.19 31.30 -10.60
CA PRO A 123 -1.53 31.07 -11.14
C PRO A 123 -2.16 29.73 -10.71
N THR A 124 -1.43 28.89 -9.99
CA THR A 124 -1.82 27.50 -9.69
C THR A 124 -2.72 27.37 -8.47
N ASN A 125 -3.05 28.46 -7.78
CA ASN A 125 -3.73 28.45 -6.47
C ASN A 125 -3.03 27.53 -5.47
N THR A 126 -1.69 27.53 -5.45
CA THR A 126 -0.91 26.71 -4.53
C THR A 126 -0.93 27.36 -3.15
N VAL A 127 -1.42 26.64 -2.15
CA VAL A 127 -1.43 27.13 -0.77
C VAL A 127 -0.10 26.77 -0.11
N ILE A 128 0.52 27.73 0.56
CA ILE A 128 1.70 27.52 1.42
C ILE A 128 1.48 28.12 2.80
N ALA A 129 2.17 27.56 3.80
CA ALA A 129 2.34 28.17 5.11
C ALA A 129 3.71 28.88 5.14
N PRO A 130 3.78 30.23 5.07
CA PRO A 130 5.05 30.96 5.09
C PRO A 130 5.61 31.06 6.51
N TRP A 131 5.76 29.92 7.17
CA TRP A 131 6.13 29.78 8.57
C TRP A 131 7.63 29.66 8.72
N GLN A 132 8.12 30.04 9.90
CA GLN A 132 9.50 29.84 10.32
C GLN A 132 9.60 28.54 11.13
N PRO A 133 10.76 27.85 11.10
CA PRO A 133 10.99 26.67 11.94
C PRO A 133 10.77 27.01 13.42
N SER A 134 10.06 26.14 14.12
CA SER A 134 9.74 26.30 15.55
C SER A 134 10.62 25.44 16.44
N LEU A 135 10.92 24.21 16.00
CA LEU A 135 11.64 23.21 16.77
C LEU A 135 12.42 22.27 15.83
N THR A 136 13.58 21.79 16.28
CA THR A 136 14.33 20.73 15.61
C THR A 136 14.22 19.44 16.40
N VAL A 137 13.82 18.35 15.74
CA VAL A 137 13.66 17.03 16.33
C VAL A 137 14.77 16.11 15.82
N PRO A 138 15.73 15.71 16.67
CA PRO A 138 16.79 14.79 16.27
C PRO A 138 16.25 13.36 16.21
N THR A 139 16.50 12.67 15.09
CA THR A 139 16.07 11.26 14.90
C THR A 139 17.18 10.25 15.20
N THR A 140 18.22 10.68 15.93
CA THR A 140 19.35 9.81 16.28
C THR A 140 18.89 8.59 17.08
N GLY A 141 19.22 7.40 16.58
CA GLY A 141 18.84 6.13 17.19
C GLY A 141 17.41 5.66 16.89
N TRP A 142 16.65 6.40 16.06
CA TRP A 142 15.32 5.99 15.66
C TRP A 142 15.38 4.83 14.68
N GLN A 143 14.44 3.90 14.82
CA GLN A 143 14.31 2.77 13.91
C GLN A 143 13.55 3.20 12.65
N PRO A 144 13.81 2.59 11.48
CA PRO A 144 12.91 2.77 10.34
C PRO A 144 11.46 2.42 10.72
N GLY A 145 10.53 3.20 10.19
CA GLY A 145 9.11 3.09 10.52
C GLY A 145 8.40 4.42 10.34
N ASP A 146 7.11 4.41 10.65
CA ASP A 146 6.27 5.60 10.56
C ASP A 146 6.06 6.23 11.92
N TYR A 147 6.01 7.56 11.93
CA TYR A 147 5.99 8.35 13.14
C TYR A 147 4.89 9.39 13.07
N LEU A 148 4.23 9.60 14.20
CA LEU A 148 3.35 10.75 14.43
C LEU A 148 3.95 11.63 15.52
N PHE A 149 4.17 12.90 15.20
CA PHE A 149 4.39 13.95 16.20
C PHE A 149 3.05 14.46 16.68
N ARG A 150 2.69 14.19 17.93
CA ARG A 150 1.54 14.83 18.55
C ARG A 150 1.94 16.18 19.10
N LEU A 151 1.25 17.21 18.65
CA LEU A 151 1.32 18.56 19.19
C LEU A 151 0.26 18.67 20.31
N ASP A 152 0.68 19.08 21.49
CA ASP A 152 -0.17 19.22 22.68
C ASP A 152 -0.08 20.66 23.20
N GLY A 153 -1.09 21.50 22.93
CA GLY A 153 -1.15 22.88 23.42
C GLY A 153 -1.64 22.97 24.87
N ASP A 154 -1.16 23.96 25.63
CA ASP A 154 -1.57 24.20 27.03
C ASP A 154 -3.05 24.60 27.21
N ASN A 155 -3.71 24.96 26.10
CA ASN A 155 -5.15 25.20 26.02
C ASN A 155 -5.96 23.91 25.71
N GLY A 156 -5.30 22.76 25.64
CA GLY A 156 -5.89 21.45 25.40
C GLY A 156 -6.04 21.07 23.92
N ALA A 157 -5.75 21.95 22.97
CA ALA A 157 -5.83 21.60 21.55
C ALA A 157 -4.71 20.62 21.17
N GLN A 158 -5.03 19.61 20.34
CA GLN A 158 -4.08 18.63 19.84
C GLN A 158 -4.20 18.41 18.33
N GLN A 159 -3.07 18.11 17.68
CA GLN A 159 -3.02 17.72 16.26
C GLN A 159 -1.77 16.86 16.00
N PHE A 160 -1.76 16.06 14.92
CA PHE A 160 -0.58 15.31 14.49
C PHE A 160 0.24 16.02 13.39
N VAL A 161 1.49 15.58 13.22
CA VAL A 161 2.33 15.77 12.03
C VAL A 161 2.99 14.42 11.69
N PRO A 162 2.80 13.86 10.49
CA PRO A 162 3.36 12.57 10.11
C PRO A 162 4.80 12.71 9.60
N LEU A 163 5.57 11.63 9.77
CA LEU A 163 6.92 11.49 9.22
C LEU A 163 7.23 10.01 9.01
N THR A 164 7.81 9.66 7.87
CA THR A 164 8.43 8.34 7.67
C THR A 164 9.93 8.40 7.95
N VAL A 165 10.43 7.56 8.85
CA VAL A 165 11.87 7.28 8.94
C VAL A 165 12.18 6.14 7.97
N ARG A 166 12.74 6.49 6.81
CA ARG A 166 12.94 5.53 5.72
C ARG A 166 14.08 4.55 6.01
N SER A 167 13.98 3.36 5.45
CA SER A 167 15.02 2.33 5.60
C SER A 167 16.30 2.72 4.84
N PRO A 168 17.50 2.66 5.46
CA PRO A 168 18.76 2.91 4.75
C PRO A 168 19.09 1.90 3.64
N SER A 169 18.52 0.70 3.73
CA SER A 169 18.59 -0.34 2.71
C SER A 169 17.32 -1.18 2.75
N ASN A 170 16.85 -1.54 1.55
CA ASN A 170 15.66 -2.37 1.34
C ASN A 170 15.97 -3.81 0.93
N ALA A 171 17.24 -4.21 0.93
CA ALA A 171 17.63 -5.57 0.57
C ALA A 171 16.93 -6.63 1.45
N GLY A 172 16.24 -7.57 0.81
CA GLY A 172 15.49 -8.65 1.46
C GLY A 172 14.21 -8.21 2.19
N LYS A 173 13.78 -6.95 2.04
CA LYS A 173 12.62 -6.41 2.74
C LYS A 173 11.38 -6.31 1.85
N ILE A 174 10.22 -6.28 2.50
CA ILE A 174 8.95 -5.81 1.94
C ILE A 174 8.88 -4.31 2.22
N VAL A 175 9.03 -3.49 1.19
CA VAL A 175 9.04 -2.03 1.33
C VAL A 175 7.61 -1.53 1.37
N VAL A 176 7.21 -0.99 2.52
CA VAL A 176 5.95 -0.26 2.70
C VAL A 176 6.15 1.15 2.18
N VAL A 177 5.29 1.56 1.24
CA VAL A 177 5.30 2.88 0.61
C VAL A 177 4.06 3.65 1.05
N ASN A 178 4.29 4.75 1.77
CA ASN A 178 3.23 5.63 2.23
C ASN A 178 2.86 6.68 1.18
N ALA A 179 1.55 6.89 1.00
CA ALA A 179 0.96 7.61 -0.13
C ALA A 179 0.85 9.13 0.13
N VAL A 180 1.97 9.77 0.46
CA VAL A 180 2.00 11.16 0.90
C VAL A 180 1.58 12.17 -0.19
N THR A 181 1.72 11.85 -1.48
CA THR A 181 1.17 12.66 -2.58
C THR A 181 -0.35 12.63 -2.57
N THR A 182 -0.95 11.45 -2.38
CA THR A 182 -2.40 11.32 -2.25
C THR A 182 -2.91 12.13 -1.07
N TRP A 183 -2.22 12.08 0.07
CA TRP A 183 -2.60 12.92 1.22
C TRP A 183 -2.58 14.41 0.88
N GLN A 184 -1.56 14.90 0.17
CA GLN A 184 -1.49 16.32 -0.20
C GLN A 184 -2.50 16.73 -1.26
N ALA A 185 -2.79 15.85 -2.22
CA ALA A 185 -3.80 16.07 -3.24
C ALA A 185 -5.19 16.35 -2.64
N TYR A 186 -5.53 15.66 -1.55
CA TYR A 186 -6.79 15.80 -0.83
C TYR A 186 -6.75 16.82 0.31
N ASN A 187 -5.56 17.27 0.72
CA ASN A 187 -5.39 18.22 1.81
C ASN A 187 -6.00 19.59 1.48
N ARG A 188 -7.07 19.95 2.22
CA ARG A 188 -7.82 21.22 2.08
C ARG A 188 -7.33 22.34 2.99
N TRP A 189 -6.21 22.18 3.68
CA TRP A 189 -5.65 23.24 4.52
C TRP A 189 -5.46 24.53 3.70
N GLY A 190 -5.96 25.65 4.24
CA GLY A 190 -6.01 26.95 3.57
C GLY A 190 -7.05 27.05 2.44
N GLY A 191 -8.02 26.14 2.39
CA GLY A 191 -9.23 26.23 1.57
C GLY A 191 -9.14 25.67 0.16
N TYR A 192 -7.96 25.21 -0.27
CA TYR A 192 -7.75 24.64 -1.61
C TYR A 192 -7.09 23.26 -1.54
N SER A 193 -7.43 22.42 -2.51
CA SER A 193 -6.78 21.14 -2.81
C SER A 193 -6.80 20.87 -4.31
N LEU A 194 -6.27 19.72 -4.76
CA LEU A 194 -6.42 19.29 -6.15
C LEU A 194 -7.86 18.91 -6.52
N TYR A 195 -8.83 19.05 -5.62
CA TYR A 195 -10.25 18.81 -5.88
C TYR A 195 -11.15 19.98 -5.48
N SER A 196 -10.75 20.79 -4.50
CA SER A 196 -11.60 21.78 -3.87
C SER A 196 -11.04 23.20 -3.98
N SER A 197 -11.96 24.17 -3.97
CA SER A 197 -11.68 25.60 -3.84
C SER A 197 -12.71 26.21 -2.90
N PRO A 198 -12.45 27.39 -2.31
CA PRO A 198 -13.40 28.03 -1.39
C PRO A 198 -14.76 28.38 -2.04
N SER A 199 -14.79 28.60 -3.35
CA SER A 199 -16.02 28.87 -4.09
C SER A 199 -16.82 27.61 -4.43
N GLY A 200 -16.25 26.42 -4.22
CA GLY A 200 -16.78 25.14 -4.70
C GLY A 200 -16.62 24.93 -6.22
N ALA A 201 -16.12 25.93 -6.96
CA ALA A 201 -15.91 25.79 -8.40
C ALA A 201 -14.68 24.93 -8.68
N LYS A 202 -14.89 23.76 -9.29
CA LYS A 202 -13.80 22.83 -9.69
C LYS A 202 -12.77 23.48 -10.60
N ALA A 203 -13.14 24.45 -11.43
CA ALA A 203 -12.19 25.18 -12.28
C ALA A 203 -11.18 26.01 -11.47
N GLN A 204 -11.54 26.44 -10.26
CA GLN A 204 -10.73 27.27 -9.36
C GLN A 204 -9.94 26.48 -8.31
N ARG A 205 -9.98 25.14 -8.36
CA ARG A 205 -9.14 24.28 -7.50
C ARG A 205 -7.64 24.58 -7.69
N SER A 206 -6.81 24.02 -6.81
CA SER A 206 -5.36 24.04 -7.04
C SER A 206 -4.96 23.20 -8.25
N ARG A 207 -3.98 23.70 -9.00
CA ARG A 207 -3.21 22.96 -10.02
C ARG A 207 -1.86 22.48 -9.48
N ALA A 208 -1.48 22.95 -8.30
CA ALA A 208 -0.36 22.42 -7.53
C ALA A 208 -0.64 22.57 -6.02
N VAL A 209 -0.14 21.63 -5.23
CA VAL A 209 -0.26 21.60 -3.76
C VAL A 209 1.13 21.48 -3.14
N SER A 210 1.31 22.05 -1.96
CA SER A 210 2.61 22.09 -1.27
C SER A 210 2.63 21.10 -0.10
N PHE A 211 3.80 20.52 0.15
CA PHE A 211 4.12 19.85 1.42
C PHE A 211 4.52 20.85 2.52
N ASP A 212 4.75 22.12 2.18
CA ASP A 212 5.10 23.21 3.11
C ASP A 212 3.85 23.82 3.75
N ARG A 213 2.97 22.95 4.25
CA ARG A 213 1.73 23.30 4.95
C ARG A 213 1.25 22.13 5.81
N PRO A 214 0.50 22.40 6.89
CA PRO A 214 -0.16 21.35 7.67
C PRO A 214 -1.13 20.51 6.84
N TYR A 215 -1.36 19.28 7.27
CA TYR A 215 -2.56 18.53 6.88
C TYR A 215 -3.77 19.06 7.65
N GLN A 216 -4.93 19.14 7.00
CA GLN A 216 -6.14 19.71 7.62
C GLN A 216 -6.56 18.95 8.90
N ALA A 217 -7.03 19.69 9.91
CA ALA A 217 -7.43 19.10 11.19
C ALA A 217 -8.69 18.22 11.08
N LYS A 218 -9.70 18.68 10.31
CA LYS A 218 -11.06 18.12 10.36
C LYS A 218 -11.15 16.64 9.99
N ASP A 219 -10.60 16.26 8.83
CA ASP A 219 -10.75 14.90 8.30
C ASP A 219 -9.44 14.10 8.31
N MET A 220 -8.29 14.77 8.48
CA MET A 220 -6.97 14.12 8.49
C MET A 220 -6.30 14.16 9.88
N GLN A 221 -6.84 14.93 10.83
CA GLN A 221 -6.26 15.10 12.19
C GLN A 221 -4.79 15.56 12.17
N GLY A 222 -4.36 16.19 11.08
CA GLY A 222 -2.95 16.53 10.84
C GLY A 222 -2.05 15.36 10.41
N ALA A 223 -2.56 14.13 10.38
CA ALA A 223 -1.83 12.90 10.07
C ALA A 223 -1.92 12.47 8.58
N GLY A 224 -2.47 13.30 7.68
CA GLY A 224 -2.86 12.84 6.35
C GLY A 224 -3.92 11.73 6.45
N ASP A 225 -3.85 10.74 5.57
CA ASP A 225 -4.73 9.56 5.66
C ASP A 225 -4.07 8.37 6.38
N PHE A 226 -2.92 8.59 7.06
CA PHE A 226 -2.13 7.56 7.75
C PHE A 226 -2.96 6.66 8.67
N LEU A 227 -3.79 7.28 9.52
CA LEU A 227 -4.55 6.56 10.54
C LEU A 227 -5.55 5.56 9.93
N PHE A 228 -6.05 5.85 8.73
CA PHE A 228 -7.09 5.05 8.07
C PHE A 228 -6.50 4.08 7.06
N PHE A 229 -5.64 4.54 6.17
CA PHE A 229 -5.13 3.73 5.06
C PHE A 229 -3.80 3.05 5.32
N GLU A 230 -3.02 3.44 6.35
CA GLU A 230 -1.67 2.90 6.54
C GLU A 230 -1.48 2.14 7.85
N LEU A 231 -1.97 2.71 8.96
CA LEU A 231 -1.81 2.15 10.29
C LEU A 231 -2.36 0.71 10.44
N PRO A 232 -3.53 0.34 9.88
CA PRO A 232 -4.02 -1.04 10.00
C PRO A 232 -3.07 -2.06 9.37
N PHE A 233 -2.54 -1.76 8.18
CA PHE A 233 -1.56 -2.63 7.52
C PHE A 233 -0.26 -2.69 8.31
N LEU A 234 0.26 -1.55 8.77
CA LEU A 234 1.50 -1.47 9.54
C LEU A 234 1.47 -2.37 10.78
N ARG A 235 0.39 -2.27 11.57
CA ARG A 235 0.19 -3.10 12.76
C ARG A 235 0.15 -4.57 12.41
N PHE A 236 -0.64 -4.94 11.42
CA PHE A 236 -0.76 -6.32 10.96
C PHE A 236 0.60 -6.89 10.52
N ALA A 237 1.36 -6.14 9.73
CA ALA A 237 2.60 -6.59 9.14
C ALA A 237 3.73 -6.70 10.19
N GLU A 238 3.84 -5.74 11.12
CA GLU A 238 4.78 -5.81 12.23
C GLU A 238 4.42 -6.93 13.22
N GLN A 239 3.14 -7.11 13.55
CA GLN A 239 2.68 -8.19 14.42
C GLN A 239 2.99 -9.57 13.82
N ALA A 240 2.98 -9.68 12.48
CA ALA A 240 3.35 -10.89 11.76
C ALA A 240 4.87 -11.15 11.72
N GLY A 241 5.71 -10.21 12.18
CA GLY A 241 7.16 -10.33 12.19
C GLY A 241 7.79 -10.30 10.79
N LEU A 242 7.16 -9.60 9.84
CA LEU A 242 7.65 -9.50 8.47
C LEU A 242 8.91 -8.61 8.38
N PRO A 243 9.85 -8.88 7.45
CA PRO A 243 11.03 -8.04 7.24
C PRO A 243 10.63 -6.76 6.49
N LEU A 244 10.22 -5.73 7.22
CA LEU A 244 9.71 -4.49 6.62
C LEU A 244 10.81 -3.48 6.30
N GLY A 245 10.65 -2.82 5.16
CA GLY A 245 11.29 -1.56 4.79
C GLY A 245 10.24 -0.46 4.76
N TYR A 246 10.67 0.80 4.84
CA TYR A 246 9.78 1.95 4.92
C TYR A 246 10.27 3.04 3.97
N ALA A 247 9.34 3.64 3.24
CA ALA A 247 9.55 4.72 2.31
C ALA A 247 8.24 5.48 2.09
N THR A 248 8.33 6.65 1.46
CA THR A 248 7.19 7.37 0.89
C THR A 248 7.19 7.26 -0.63
N ASP A 249 6.08 7.55 -1.27
CA ASP A 249 6.00 7.70 -2.73
C ASP A 249 6.96 8.79 -3.27
N ALA A 250 7.23 9.85 -2.51
CA ALA A 250 8.23 10.85 -2.82
C ALA A 250 9.66 10.29 -2.80
N ASP A 251 9.94 9.28 -1.97
CA ASP A 251 11.22 8.57 -2.00
C ASP A 251 11.36 7.71 -3.26
N LEU A 252 10.27 7.09 -3.73
CA LEU A 252 10.25 6.39 -5.02
C LEU A 252 10.51 7.33 -6.19
N HIS A 253 10.09 8.60 -6.10
CA HIS A 253 10.44 9.63 -7.08
C HIS A 253 11.94 9.96 -7.03
N ALA A 254 12.46 10.22 -5.82
CA ALA A 254 13.80 10.77 -5.62
C ALA A 254 14.93 9.76 -5.81
N ASP A 255 14.73 8.48 -5.49
CA ASP A 255 15.77 7.47 -5.50
C ASP A 255 15.47 6.28 -6.45
N PRO A 256 16.12 6.19 -7.63
CA PRO A 256 15.95 5.06 -8.54
C PRO A 256 16.51 3.73 -8.01
N HIS A 257 17.27 3.75 -6.92
CA HIS A 257 17.86 2.58 -6.26
C HIS A 257 17.09 2.13 -5.01
N LEU A 258 15.97 2.79 -4.67
CA LEU A 258 15.22 2.51 -3.45
C LEU A 258 14.82 1.03 -3.32
N ALA A 259 14.48 0.40 -4.44
CA ALA A 259 14.03 -0.99 -4.48
C ALA A 259 15.16 -2.01 -4.70
N ASP A 260 16.44 -1.59 -4.70
CA ASP A 260 17.55 -2.49 -4.97
C ASP A 260 17.63 -3.62 -3.92
N GLY A 261 17.48 -4.85 -4.39
CA GLY A 261 17.46 -6.06 -3.56
C GLY A 261 16.19 -6.28 -2.75
N ALA A 262 15.16 -5.43 -2.90
CA ALA A 262 13.89 -5.62 -2.20
C ALA A 262 13.21 -6.95 -2.58
N ALA A 263 12.54 -7.55 -1.61
CA ALA A 263 11.73 -8.75 -1.84
C ALA A 263 10.37 -8.39 -2.44
N ALA A 264 9.80 -7.26 -1.99
CA ALA A 264 8.59 -6.68 -2.54
C ALA A 264 8.49 -5.18 -2.30
N ILE A 265 7.64 -4.51 -3.08
CA ILE A 265 7.12 -3.16 -2.84
C ILE A 265 5.61 -3.30 -2.60
N VAL A 266 5.09 -2.64 -1.56
CA VAL A 266 3.66 -2.63 -1.26
C VAL A 266 3.16 -1.21 -1.07
N THR A 267 2.03 -0.90 -1.69
CA THR A 267 1.29 0.36 -1.49
C THR A 267 -0.04 0.06 -0.82
N LEU A 268 -0.59 1.06 -0.15
CA LEU A 268 -1.66 0.87 0.81
C LEU A 268 -3.01 1.36 0.26
N GLY A 269 -3.92 1.79 1.13
CA GLY A 269 -5.36 1.75 0.82
C GLY A 269 -5.83 2.75 -0.24
N HIS A 270 -5.03 3.77 -0.55
CA HIS A 270 -5.33 4.74 -1.59
C HIS A 270 -4.05 5.47 -2.07
N ASP A 271 -3.45 5.00 -3.16
CA ASP A 271 -2.20 5.54 -3.72
C ASP A 271 -2.40 6.03 -5.17
N GLU A 272 -3.20 7.08 -5.32
CA GLU A 272 -3.75 7.57 -6.59
C GLU A 272 -2.73 8.38 -7.43
N TYR A 273 -1.80 9.08 -6.76
CA TYR A 273 -1.01 10.19 -7.34
C TYR A 273 0.46 9.84 -7.61
N TRP A 274 0.79 9.56 -8.88
CA TRP A 274 2.09 9.01 -9.28
C TRP A 274 2.83 9.85 -10.30
N SER A 275 4.14 10.05 -10.08
CA SER A 275 5.03 10.66 -11.07
C SER A 275 5.60 9.61 -12.04
N THR A 276 6.12 10.07 -13.19
CA THR A 276 6.85 9.21 -14.13
C THR A 276 7.98 8.42 -13.47
N ALA A 277 8.80 9.06 -12.63
CA ALA A 277 9.93 8.40 -11.98
C ALA A 277 9.47 7.27 -11.04
N MET A 278 8.44 7.52 -10.21
CA MET A 278 7.88 6.49 -9.32
C MET A 278 7.42 5.26 -10.11
N ARG A 279 6.63 5.49 -11.16
CA ARG A 279 6.08 4.42 -12.01
C ARG A 279 7.20 3.65 -12.71
N GLN A 280 8.20 4.34 -13.24
CA GLN A 280 9.39 3.72 -13.85
C GLN A 280 10.17 2.86 -12.88
N ASN A 281 10.43 3.36 -11.68
CA ASN A 281 11.23 2.67 -10.68
C ASN A 281 10.53 1.38 -10.20
N VAL A 282 9.21 1.42 -9.98
CA VAL A 282 8.43 0.23 -9.61
C VAL A 282 8.33 -0.78 -10.77
N THR A 283 8.08 -0.31 -12.00
CA THR A 283 8.10 -1.18 -13.19
C THR A 283 9.47 -1.85 -13.37
N ALA A 284 10.56 -1.10 -13.23
CA ALA A 284 11.92 -1.64 -13.35
C ALA A 284 12.24 -2.65 -12.22
N ALA A 285 11.76 -2.41 -11.00
CA ALA A 285 11.90 -3.35 -9.90
C ALA A 285 11.16 -4.67 -10.19
N ARG A 286 9.90 -4.61 -10.66
CA ARG A 286 9.14 -5.79 -11.11
C ARG A 286 9.87 -6.56 -12.19
N ASP A 287 10.42 -5.86 -13.18
CA ASP A 287 11.12 -6.48 -14.30
C ASP A 287 12.47 -7.12 -13.88
N ARG A 288 12.97 -6.80 -12.68
CA ARG A 288 14.12 -7.45 -12.03
C ARG A 288 13.75 -8.55 -11.02
N GLY A 289 12.46 -8.82 -10.84
CA GLY A 289 11.97 -9.91 -9.99
C GLY A 289 11.46 -9.50 -8.61
N VAL A 290 11.39 -8.19 -8.32
CA VAL A 290 10.77 -7.67 -7.09
C VAL A 290 9.26 -7.85 -7.19
N ASN A 291 8.62 -8.44 -6.18
CA ASN A 291 7.16 -8.58 -6.18
C ASN A 291 6.49 -7.22 -5.90
N VAL A 292 5.24 -7.03 -6.35
CA VAL A 292 4.49 -5.80 -6.08
C VAL A 292 3.10 -6.15 -5.53
N ALA A 293 2.62 -5.40 -4.53
CA ALA A 293 1.24 -5.48 -4.09
C ALA A 293 0.60 -4.09 -3.95
N PHE A 294 -0.63 -3.98 -4.44
CA PHE A 294 -1.49 -2.81 -4.28
C PHE A 294 -2.67 -3.24 -3.40
N PHE A 295 -2.78 -2.65 -2.20
CA PHE A 295 -3.82 -3.02 -1.22
C PHE A 295 -5.00 -2.04 -1.18
N GLY A 296 -5.15 -1.19 -2.20
CA GLY A 296 -6.22 -0.21 -2.29
C GLY A 296 -7.07 -0.37 -3.55
N GLY A 297 -7.64 0.76 -3.96
CA GLY A 297 -8.29 0.95 -5.26
C GLY A 297 -7.94 2.34 -5.80
N ASN A 298 -8.06 2.51 -7.12
CA ASN A 298 -7.73 3.75 -7.85
C ASN A 298 -6.24 4.16 -7.81
N GLU A 299 -5.35 3.19 -7.64
CA GLU A 299 -3.92 3.44 -7.66
C GLU A 299 -3.40 3.84 -9.05
N ILE A 300 -2.37 4.68 -9.09
CA ILE A 300 -1.71 5.13 -10.32
C ILE A 300 -2.70 5.74 -11.34
N TYR A 301 -3.75 6.41 -10.86
CA TYR A 301 -4.73 7.04 -11.75
C TYR A 301 -4.28 8.42 -12.20
N ARG A 302 -3.71 9.21 -11.29
CA ARG A 302 -3.30 10.60 -11.53
C ARG A 302 -1.82 10.68 -11.86
N HIS A 303 -1.50 11.37 -12.94
CA HIS A 303 -0.12 11.71 -13.27
C HIS A 303 0.25 13.03 -12.58
N ILE A 304 1.36 13.04 -11.86
CA ILE A 304 1.90 14.24 -11.20
C ILE A 304 3.33 14.55 -11.61
N ARG A 305 3.74 15.79 -11.33
CA ARG A 305 5.14 16.20 -11.32
C ARG A 305 5.50 16.81 -9.98
N PHE A 306 6.77 16.68 -9.58
CA PHE A 306 7.33 17.42 -8.46
C PHE A 306 8.00 18.72 -8.92
N GLN A 307 7.97 19.72 -8.04
CA GLN A 307 8.64 21.00 -8.18
C GLN A 307 9.29 21.40 -6.84
N PRO A 308 10.36 22.21 -6.89
CA PRO A 308 11.04 22.65 -5.69
C PRO A 308 10.28 23.74 -4.94
N SER A 309 10.53 23.82 -3.64
CA SER A 309 10.27 24.98 -2.81
C SER A 309 11.58 25.40 -2.11
N PRO A 310 11.60 26.51 -1.34
CA PRO A 310 12.73 26.83 -0.49
C PRO A 310 13.12 25.75 0.53
N LEU A 311 12.22 24.81 0.85
CA LEU A 311 12.49 23.71 1.79
C LEU A 311 13.08 22.45 1.11
N GLY A 312 13.06 22.34 -0.22
CA GLY A 312 13.63 21.18 -0.92
C GLY A 312 13.16 20.97 -2.35
N PRO A 313 13.71 19.98 -3.07
CA PRO A 313 13.48 19.76 -4.50
C PRO A 313 12.07 19.21 -4.84
N ASP A 314 11.46 18.44 -3.94
CA ASP A 314 10.23 17.68 -4.21
C ASP A 314 9.10 18.09 -3.25
N ARG A 315 8.90 19.41 -3.11
CA ARG A 315 8.02 20.00 -2.08
C ARG A 315 6.69 20.53 -2.63
N ILE A 316 6.56 20.61 -3.95
CA ILE A 316 5.32 21.02 -4.63
C ILE A 316 4.90 19.89 -5.58
N GLU A 317 3.70 19.36 -5.39
CA GLU A 317 3.05 18.38 -6.26
C GLU A 317 2.17 19.11 -7.27
N VAL A 318 2.36 18.85 -8.56
CA VAL A 318 1.65 19.51 -9.67
C VAL A 318 0.73 18.51 -10.37
N ASP A 319 -0.55 18.89 -10.52
CA ASP A 319 -1.57 18.13 -11.25
C ASP A 319 -2.63 19.06 -11.87
N TYR A 320 -2.59 19.17 -13.20
CA TYR A 320 -3.55 19.92 -13.98
C TYR A 320 -4.82 19.15 -14.32
N LYS A 321 -4.85 17.82 -14.18
CA LYS A 321 -5.94 16.91 -14.60
C LYS A 321 -6.41 17.10 -16.04
N SER A 322 -5.64 17.81 -16.85
CA SER A 322 -6.03 18.26 -18.18
C SER A 322 -4.78 18.50 -19.00
N PHE A 323 -4.64 17.75 -20.09
CA PHE A 323 -3.52 17.90 -21.01
C PHE A 323 -3.45 19.33 -21.57
N ALA A 324 -4.57 19.88 -22.03
CA ALA A 324 -4.59 21.19 -22.69
C ALA A 324 -4.37 22.38 -21.73
N GLU A 325 -4.67 22.22 -20.45
CA GLU A 325 -4.46 23.28 -19.45
C GLU A 325 -3.01 23.30 -18.94
N ASP A 326 -2.35 22.15 -18.93
CA ASP A 326 -1.01 21.99 -18.38
C ASP A 326 0.06 22.61 -19.29
N PRO A 327 0.81 23.65 -18.87
CA PRO A 327 1.85 24.25 -19.70
C PRO A 327 2.89 23.26 -20.24
N ALA A 328 3.12 22.14 -19.53
CA ALA A 328 4.04 21.11 -19.98
C ALA A 328 3.62 20.46 -21.30
N HIS A 329 2.34 20.53 -21.71
CA HIS A 329 1.91 19.97 -23.00
C HIS A 329 2.60 20.62 -24.21
N LEU A 330 3.20 21.80 -24.04
CA LEU A 330 3.97 22.50 -25.07
C LEU A 330 5.47 22.17 -25.02
N SER A 331 6.02 21.94 -23.82
CA SER A 331 7.46 21.77 -23.60
C SER A 331 7.89 20.31 -23.45
N ASP A 332 7.12 19.52 -22.72
CA ASP A 332 7.30 18.09 -22.49
C ASP A 332 5.92 17.39 -22.39
N PRO A 333 5.31 17.05 -23.54
CA PRO A 333 3.95 16.53 -23.59
C PRO A 333 3.74 15.21 -22.84
N LEU A 334 4.79 14.40 -22.65
CA LEU A 334 4.71 13.15 -21.88
C LEU A 334 4.65 13.40 -20.38
N GLU A 335 5.13 14.56 -19.95
CA GLU A 335 5.11 15.00 -18.56
C GLU A 335 3.87 15.83 -18.22
N ALA A 336 3.03 16.20 -19.19
CA ALA A 336 1.72 16.78 -18.91
C ALA A 336 0.91 15.87 -17.98
N THR A 337 0.06 16.45 -17.13
CA THR A 337 -0.61 15.77 -16.01
C THR A 337 -2.13 15.56 -16.19
N PRO A 338 -2.63 14.96 -17.30
CA PRO A 338 -3.95 14.35 -17.27
C PRO A 338 -3.90 13.02 -16.49
N GLU A 339 -5.01 12.27 -16.43
CA GLU A 339 -4.94 10.89 -15.94
C GLU A 339 -3.98 10.06 -16.80
N TRP A 340 -3.31 9.08 -16.18
CA TRP A 340 -2.36 8.20 -16.88
C TRP A 340 -2.96 7.51 -18.10
N ARG A 341 -4.23 7.14 -18.02
CA ARG A 341 -4.99 6.46 -19.08
C ARG A 341 -5.52 7.37 -20.19
N SER A 342 -5.49 8.69 -20.00
CA SER A 342 -6.14 9.64 -20.89
C SER A 342 -5.31 9.90 -22.17
N PRO A 343 -5.94 10.12 -23.33
CA PRO A 343 -5.25 10.64 -24.52
C PRO A 343 -4.53 11.96 -24.23
N PRO A 344 -3.48 12.32 -25.00
CA PRO A 344 -3.04 11.71 -26.25
C PRO A 344 -2.04 10.54 -26.09
N PHE A 345 -1.46 10.34 -24.91
CA PHE A 345 -0.45 9.31 -24.65
C PHE A 345 -0.92 8.34 -23.56
N PRO A 346 -1.96 7.52 -23.82
CA PRO A 346 -2.55 6.67 -22.79
C PRO A 346 -1.55 5.61 -22.32
N ARG A 347 -1.24 5.65 -21.03
CA ARG A 347 -0.43 4.69 -20.28
C ARG A 347 -1.30 4.19 -19.13
N PRO A 348 -2.36 3.40 -19.39
CA PRO A 348 -3.31 3.02 -18.35
C PRO A 348 -2.61 2.25 -17.23
N GLU A 349 -3.13 2.39 -16.01
CA GLU A 349 -2.57 1.76 -14.82
C GLU A 349 -2.59 0.22 -14.90
N SER A 350 -3.51 -0.34 -15.71
CA SER A 350 -3.65 -1.79 -15.96
C SER A 350 -2.39 -2.48 -16.46
N VAL A 351 -1.45 -1.77 -17.09
CA VAL A 351 -0.16 -2.36 -17.54
C VAL A 351 0.77 -2.76 -16.39
N LEU A 352 0.59 -2.12 -15.23
CA LEU A 352 1.35 -2.43 -14.01
C LEU A 352 0.48 -3.12 -12.97
N LEU A 353 -0.77 -2.71 -12.76
CA LEU A 353 -1.65 -3.31 -11.75
C LEU A 353 -2.36 -4.58 -12.22
N GLY A 354 -2.65 -4.70 -13.51
CA GLY A 354 -3.59 -5.70 -14.04
C GLY A 354 -5.06 -5.29 -13.93
N GLY A 355 -5.43 -4.50 -12.91
CA GLY A 355 -6.75 -3.89 -12.77
C GLY A 355 -6.86 -2.52 -13.43
N PHE A 356 -8.09 -2.10 -13.76
CA PHE A 356 -8.44 -0.80 -14.31
C PHE A 356 -9.52 -0.14 -13.45
N TYR A 357 -9.28 1.07 -12.94
CA TYR A 357 -10.27 1.74 -12.09
C TYR A 357 -11.49 2.16 -12.91
N HIS A 358 -12.69 1.95 -12.36
CA HIS A 358 -13.92 2.14 -13.12
C HIS A 358 -14.84 3.25 -12.57
N CYS A 359 -15.23 3.18 -11.30
CA CYS A 359 -16.24 4.08 -10.77
C CYS A 359 -16.20 4.22 -9.23
N ASN A 360 -16.80 5.31 -8.75
CA ASN A 360 -17.05 5.61 -7.35
C ASN A 360 -18.33 6.48 -7.23
N PRO A 361 -18.95 6.58 -6.03
CA PRO A 361 -18.75 5.70 -4.88
C PRO A 361 -19.40 4.33 -5.09
N VAL A 362 -18.86 3.29 -4.46
CA VAL A 362 -19.45 1.96 -4.41
C VAL A 362 -19.35 1.36 -3.01
N HIS A 363 -20.31 0.52 -2.66
CA HIS A 363 -20.27 -0.35 -1.50
C HIS A 363 -20.85 -1.71 -1.89
N ALA A 364 -20.05 -2.77 -1.81
CA ALA A 364 -20.47 -4.13 -2.14
C ALA A 364 -19.65 -5.18 -1.35
N ASP A 365 -20.10 -6.43 -1.42
CA ASP A 365 -19.40 -7.55 -0.81
C ASP A 365 -18.32 -8.09 -1.75
N LEU A 366 -17.18 -8.51 -1.20
CA LEU A 366 -16.14 -9.17 -1.98
C LEU A 366 -16.52 -10.65 -2.18
N ARG A 367 -16.52 -11.14 -3.42
CA ARG A 367 -17.02 -12.49 -3.75
C ARG A 367 -15.93 -13.39 -4.34
N VAL A 368 -15.71 -14.53 -3.71
CA VAL A 368 -14.63 -15.48 -4.06
C VAL A 368 -14.88 -16.14 -5.42
N ALA A 369 -13.85 -16.18 -6.26
CA ALA A 369 -13.90 -16.69 -7.63
C ALA A 369 -12.90 -17.81 -7.95
N ALA A 370 -11.84 -17.99 -7.13
CA ALA A 370 -10.77 -18.94 -7.39
C ALA A 370 -10.28 -19.69 -6.14
N GLU A 371 -11.15 -20.47 -5.49
CA GLU A 371 -10.81 -21.21 -4.25
C GLU A 371 -9.57 -22.13 -4.36
N ASP A 372 -9.31 -22.68 -5.55
CA ASP A 372 -8.16 -23.55 -5.83
C ASP A 372 -6.84 -22.78 -6.03
N ASN A 373 -6.87 -21.45 -6.03
CA ASN A 373 -5.66 -20.64 -6.06
C ASN A 373 -4.91 -20.77 -4.72
N TRP A 374 -3.57 -20.86 -4.79
CA TRP A 374 -2.70 -21.03 -3.62
C TRP A 374 -2.92 -19.99 -2.52
N LEU A 375 -3.35 -18.76 -2.86
CA LEU A 375 -3.69 -17.72 -1.89
C LEU A 375 -4.95 -18.05 -1.09
N LEU A 376 -5.94 -18.70 -1.72
CA LEU A 376 -7.30 -18.86 -1.21
C LEU A 376 -7.57 -20.25 -0.65
N THR A 377 -6.88 -21.28 -1.14
CA THR A 377 -7.14 -22.68 -0.79
C THR A 377 -7.09 -22.91 0.72
N GLY A 378 -8.16 -23.49 1.25
CA GLY A 378 -8.34 -23.78 2.67
C GLY A 378 -8.67 -22.58 3.56
N ILE A 379 -8.86 -21.38 2.99
CA ILE A 379 -9.28 -20.17 3.72
C ILE A 379 -10.74 -19.83 3.38
N VAL A 380 -11.08 -19.85 2.09
CA VAL A 380 -12.40 -19.49 1.56
C VAL A 380 -12.86 -20.49 0.51
N HIS A 381 -14.14 -20.45 0.13
CA HIS A 381 -14.73 -21.30 -0.92
C HIS A 381 -15.42 -20.48 -2.01
N ASN A 382 -15.54 -21.04 -3.22
CA ASN A 382 -16.11 -20.37 -4.38
C ASN A 382 -17.54 -19.87 -4.10
N GLY A 383 -17.80 -18.61 -4.45
CA GLY A 383 -19.08 -17.95 -4.24
C GLY A 383 -19.32 -17.43 -2.82
N GLN A 384 -18.44 -17.71 -1.85
CA GLN A 384 -18.46 -17.09 -0.53
C GLN A 384 -18.35 -15.56 -0.67
N THR A 385 -19.15 -14.84 0.11
CA THR A 385 -19.11 -13.37 0.21
C THR A 385 -18.42 -12.94 1.50
N LEU A 386 -17.58 -11.92 1.40
CA LEU A 386 -16.97 -11.21 2.51
C LEU A 386 -17.60 -9.80 2.56
N PRO A 387 -18.50 -9.53 3.52
CA PRO A 387 -19.36 -8.35 3.48
C PRO A 387 -18.60 -7.01 3.47
N GLY A 388 -19.09 -6.04 2.69
CA GLY A 388 -18.65 -4.64 2.77
C GLY A 388 -17.18 -4.36 2.40
N LEU A 389 -16.49 -5.28 1.73
CA LEU A 389 -15.06 -5.14 1.42
C LEU A 389 -14.76 -4.54 0.03
N VAL A 390 -15.78 -4.24 -0.77
CA VAL A 390 -15.63 -3.53 -2.04
C VAL A 390 -16.06 -2.07 -1.89
N GLY A 391 -15.13 -1.13 -2.08
CA GLY A 391 -15.37 0.31 -2.02
C GLY A 391 -14.18 1.08 -1.44
N ASN A 392 -14.26 2.40 -1.29
CA ASN A 392 -15.24 3.28 -1.95
C ASN A 392 -15.04 3.30 -3.47
N GLU A 393 -13.84 2.92 -3.90
CA GLU A 393 -13.41 2.83 -5.28
C GLU A 393 -12.96 1.41 -5.59
N TYR A 394 -13.14 0.99 -6.83
CA TYR A 394 -12.82 -0.37 -7.25
C TYR A 394 -12.17 -0.41 -8.64
N GLN A 395 -11.51 -1.53 -8.89
CA GLN A 395 -10.93 -1.87 -10.18
C GLN A 395 -11.54 -3.16 -10.72
N ARG A 396 -11.45 -3.35 -12.03
CA ARG A 396 -11.74 -4.64 -12.68
C ARG A 396 -10.69 -4.97 -13.71
N VAL A 397 -10.53 -6.26 -14.01
CA VAL A 397 -9.73 -6.69 -15.15
C VAL A 397 -10.52 -6.37 -16.43
N ASP A 398 -9.97 -5.52 -17.30
CA ASP A 398 -10.61 -5.08 -18.54
C ASP A 398 -9.73 -5.36 -19.76
N LEU A 399 -10.15 -6.31 -20.59
CA LEU A 399 -9.43 -6.70 -21.80
C LEU A 399 -9.59 -5.71 -22.96
N ALA A 400 -10.38 -4.64 -22.81
CA ALA A 400 -10.42 -3.53 -23.76
C ALA A 400 -9.20 -2.60 -23.63
N VAL A 401 -8.44 -2.70 -22.54
CA VAL A 401 -7.19 -1.97 -22.31
C VAL A 401 -6.01 -2.95 -22.20
N PRO A 402 -4.76 -2.49 -22.43
CA PRO A 402 -3.59 -3.35 -22.28
C PRO A 402 -3.52 -3.95 -20.86
N THR A 403 -3.50 -5.28 -20.79
CA THR A 403 -3.57 -6.05 -19.55
C THR A 403 -2.52 -7.18 -19.56
N PRO A 404 -1.70 -7.35 -18.49
CA PRO A 404 -0.77 -8.46 -18.35
C PRO A 404 -1.45 -9.84 -18.40
N ARG A 405 -0.79 -10.83 -19.02
CA ARG A 405 -1.22 -12.23 -19.12
C ARG A 405 -0.03 -13.17 -18.88
N PRO A 406 -0.21 -14.30 -18.16
CA PRO A 406 -1.46 -14.77 -17.54
C PRO A 406 -1.84 -13.94 -16.30
N ILE A 407 -3.13 -13.82 -16.03
CA ILE A 407 -3.68 -13.12 -14.86
C ILE A 407 -4.85 -13.90 -14.25
N ASP A 408 -4.84 -14.01 -12.93
CA ASP A 408 -5.88 -14.67 -12.13
C ASP A 408 -6.78 -13.60 -11.54
N VAL A 409 -8.08 -13.80 -11.64
CA VAL A 409 -9.06 -13.07 -10.84
C VAL A 409 -9.42 -13.96 -9.64
N LEU A 410 -9.02 -13.51 -8.46
CA LEU A 410 -9.17 -14.24 -7.19
C LEU A 410 -10.56 -14.04 -6.59
N PHE A 411 -11.07 -12.81 -6.70
CA PHE A 411 -12.40 -12.39 -6.30
C PHE A 411 -13.04 -11.66 -7.48
N HIS A 412 -14.29 -11.98 -7.78
CA HIS A 412 -15.09 -11.38 -8.85
C HIS A 412 -16.47 -11.01 -8.29
N SER A 413 -16.63 -9.72 -8.01
CA SER A 413 -17.66 -9.19 -7.11
C SER A 413 -18.69 -8.38 -7.89
N PRO A 414 -19.91 -8.89 -8.10
CA PRO A 414 -20.97 -8.13 -8.77
C PRO A 414 -21.35 -6.90 -7.94
N LEU A 415 -21.53 -5.76 -8.60
CA LEU A 415 -21.90 -4.51 -7.94
C LEU A 415 -22.73 -3.62 -8.86
N THR A 416 -23.13 -2.45 -8.35
CA THR A 416 -23.76 -1.40 -9.14
C THR A 416 -23.09 -0.08 -8.83
N CYS A 417 -22.67 0.65 -9.86
CA CYS A 417 -22.10 1.99 -9.69
C CYS A 417 -22.86 2.99 -10.57
N GLY A 418 -23.31 4.11 -9.98
CA GLY A 418 -24.14 5.10 -10.69
C GLY A 418 -25.43 4.52 -11.31
N GLY A 419 -26.00 3.46 -10.72
CA GLY A 419 -27.19 2.77 -11.22
C GLY A 419 -26.94 1.81 -12.38
N ARG A 420 -25.68 1.54 -12.74
CA ARG A 420 -25.31 0.59 -13.80
C ARG A 420 -24.67 -0.67 -13.20
N PRO A 421 -25.09 -1.88 -13.60
CA PRO A 421 -24.43 -3.12 -13.20
C PRO A 421 -22.96 -3.13 -13.65
N ASP A 422 -22.09 -3.62 -12.77
CA ASP A 422 -20.67 -3.78 -13.01
C ASP A 422 -20.08 -4.85 -12.07
N PHE A 423 -18.76 -4.97 -12.02
CA PHE A 423 -18.06 -5.85 -11.09
C PHE A 423 -16.69 -5.29 -10.66
N ALA A 424 -16.22 -5.73 -9.49
CA ALA A 424 -14.87 -5.50 -9.00
C ALA A 424 -14.06 -6.79 -8.96
N ASP A 425 -12.77 -6.71 -9.31
CA ASP A 425 -11.86 -7.84 -9.31
C ASP A 425 -10.64 -7.63 -8.41
N THR A 426 -10.29 -8.65 -7.64
CA THR A 426 -8.94 -8.80 -7.06
C THR A 426 -8.11 -9.63 -8.03
N SER A 427 -6.93 -9.14 -8.42
CA SER A 427 -6.13 -9.76 -9.47
C SER A 427 -4.72 -10.16 -9.03
N TYR A 428 -4.17 -11.18 -9.68
CA TYR A 428 -2.82 -11.69 -9.47
C TYR A 428 -2.18 -12.09 -10.80
N TYR A 429 -1.05 -11.49 -11.17
CA TYR A 429 -0.30 -11.90 -12.37
C TYR A 429 1.18 -12.12 -12.06
N THR A 430 1.86 -12.84 -12.95
CA THR A 430 3.30 -13.14 -12.80
C THR A 430 4.06 -12.80 -14.07
N THR A 431 5.32 -12.38 -13.95
CA THR A 431 6.16 -11.93 -15.08
C THR A 431 7.29 -12.91 -15.41
N PRO A 432 7.94 -12.79 -16.58
CA PRO A 432 9.12 -13.60 -16.93
C PRO A 432 10.32 -13.45 -15.97
N SER A 433 10.44 -12.34 -15.25
CA SER A 433 11.50 -12.15 -14.24
C SER A 433 11.30 -13.06 -13.01
N GLY A 434 10.08 -13.57 -12.83
CA GLY A 434 9.62 -14.31 -11.67
C GLY A 434 8.89 -13.44 -10.64
N ALA A 435 8.76 -12.13 -10.85
CA ALA A 435 7.95 -11.29 -9.99
C ALA A 435 6.47 -11.70 -10.06
N ALA A 436 5.78 -11.54 -8.94
CA ALA A 436 4.33 -11.56 -8.88
C ALA A 436 3.79 -10.16 -8.55
N VAL A 437 2.63 -9.83 -9.11
CA VAL A 437 1.90 -8.60 -8.80
C VAL A 437 0.50 -8.98 -8.34
N PHE A 438 0.12 -8.46 -7.18
CA PHE A 438 -1.21 -8.59 -6.58
C PHE A 438 -1.87 -7.22 -6.53
N ALA A 439 -3.13 -7.12 -6.91
CA ALA A 439 -3.94 -5.92 -6.71
C ALA A 439 -5.25 -6.30 -6.04
N ALA A 440 -5.50 -5.73 -4.85
CA ALA A 440 -6.73 -5.91 -4.11
C ALA A 440 -7.95 -5.45 -4.91
N GLY A 441 -7.81 -4.36 -5.65
CA GLY A 441 -8.84 -3.81 -6.53
C GLY A 441 -9.98 -3.10 -5.79
N THR A 442 -9.75 -2.74 -4.53
CA THR A 442 -10.70 -2.08 -3.62
C THR A 442 -9.98 -1.37 -2.48
N GLN A 443 -10.38 -0.14 -2.16
CA GLN A 443 -9.77 0.63 -1.05
C GLN A 443 -9.98 -0.03 0.32
N TYR A 444 -11.09 -0.77 0.49
CA TYR A 444 -11.46 -1.35 1.77
C TYR A 444 -10.76 -2.67 2.11
N TRP A 445 -9.78 -3.13 1.32
CA TRP A 445 -9.00 -4.33 1.68
C TRP A 445 -8.27 -4.14 3.02
N ILE A 446 -7.64 -2.99 3.22
CA ILE A 446 -6.88 -2.68 4.45
C ILE A 446 -7.78 -2.59 5.68
N CYS A 447 -9.05 -2.22 5.48
CA CYS A 447 -10.04 -2.16 6.57
C CYS A 447 -10.25 -3.52 7.25
N ALA A 448 -10.01 -4.61 6.54
CA ALA A 448 -10.11 -5.96 7.09
C ALA A 448 -8.85 -6.43 7.85
N LEU A 449 -7.76 -5.64 7.84
CA LEU A 449 -6.47 -5.99 8.46
C LEU A 449 -6.29 -5.44 9.89
N GLY A 450 -7.12 -4.49 10.31
CA GLY A 450 -7.00 -3.93 11.65
C GLY A 450 -8.16 -2.99 11.99
N PRO A 451 -8.31 -2.64 13.28
CA PRO A 451 -9.35 -1.71 13.69
C PRO A 451 -8.99 -0.30 13.20
N GLY A 452 -9.97 0.45 12.71
CA GLY A 452 -9.74 1.84 12.27
C GLY A 452 -10.66 2.29 11.13
N CYS A 453 -11.18 1.37 10.34
CA CYS A 453 -12.24 1.69 9.39
C CYS A 453 -13.62 1.70 10.04
N ASP A 454 -14.60 2.28 9.34
CA ASP A 454 -15.98 2.38 9.80
C ASP A 454 -16.56 1.02 10.21
N ALA A 455 -17.54 1.03 11.13
CA ALA A 455 -18.14 -0.17 11.72
C ALA A 455 -18.73 -1.15 10.68
N ASP A 456 -19.02 -0.67 9.47
CA ASP A 456 -19.53 -1.47 8.35
C ASP A 456 -18.50 -2.50 7.81
N HIS A 457 -17.25 -2.44 8.27
CA HIS A 457 -16.17 -3.36 7.93
C HIS A 457 -15.81 -4.35 9.06
N ASP A 458 -16.55 -4.38 10.18
CA ASP A 458 -16.25 -5.27 11.32
C ASP A 458 -16.93 -6.66 11.18
N ASP A 459 -16.72 -7.34 10.06
CA ASP A 459 -17.09 -8.75 9.92
C ASP A 459 -15.91 -9.66 10.29
N ARG A 460 -16.06 -10.41 11.39
CA ARG A 460 -15.00 -11.29 11.91
C ARG A 460 -14.51 -12.31 10.87
N THR A 461 -15.40 -12.85 10.05
CA THR A 461 -15.05 -13.90 9.08
C THR A 461 -14.25 -13.29 7.93
N ALA A 462 -14.69 -12.14 7.43
CA ALA A 462 -13.99 -11.34 6.43
C ALA A 462 -12.60 -10.95 6.92
N ASN A 463 -12.49 -10.42 8.15
CA ASN A 463 -11.23 -10.00 8.75
C ASN A 463 -10.26 -11.17 8.89
N GLN A 464 -10.73 -12.34 9.36
CA GLN A 464 -9.91 -13.55 9.44
C GLN A 464 -9.44 -14.03 8.07
N ALA A 465 -10.31 -14.04 7.07
CA ALA A 465 -9.98 -14.47 5.71
C ALA A 465 -8.95 -13.54 5.07
N ILE A 466 -9.19 -12.22 5.08
CA ILE A 466 -8.28 -11.23 4.48
C ILE A 466 -6.93 -11.20 5.19
N THR A 467 -6.93 -11.28 6.53
CA THR A 467 -5.69 -11.39 7.31
C THR A 467 -4.88 -12.62 6.90
N ALA A 468 -5.53 -13.79 6.78
CA ALA A 468 -4.86 -15.04 6.41
C ALA A 468 -4.33 -15.02 4.97
N ILE A 469 -5.10 -14.47 4.01
CA ILE A 469 -4.70 -14.32 2.61
C ILE A 469 -3.52 -13.37 2.49
N THR A 470 -3.62 -12.19 3.10
CA THR A 470 -2.57 -11.16 3.07
C THR A 470 -1.28 -11.68 3.72
N LEU A 471 -1.37 -12.38 4.85
CA LEU A 471 -0.21 -12.97 5.51
C LEU A 471 0.46 -14.05 4.65
N ARG A 472 -0.34 -14.88 3.97
CA ARG A 472 0.17 -15.89 3.04
C ARG A 472 0.90 -15.25 1.86
N LEU A 473 0.33 -14.20 1.28
CA LEU A 473 0.94 -13.41 0.20
C LEU A 473 2.28 -12.82 0.65
N LEU A 474 2.31 -12.07 1.76
CA LEU A 474 3.51 -11.36 2.20
C LEU A 474 4.63 -12.32 2.63
N ARG A 475 4.31 -13.48 3.22
CA ARG A 475 5.30 -14.52 3.51
C ARG A 475 5.92 -15.11 2.25
N ALA A 476 5.13 -15.33 1.20
CA ALA A 476 5.65 -15.78 -0.09
C ALA A 476 6.54 -14.69 -0.71
N TYR A 477 6.12 -13.43 -0.65
CA TYR A 477 6.86 -12.29 -1.16
C TYR A 477 8.23 -12.13 -0.47
N ALA A 478 8.27 -12.26 0.85
CA ALA A 478 9.51 -12.22 1.63
C ALA A 478 10.50 -13.34 1.25
N ALA A 479 10.03 -14.47 0.70
CA ALA A 479 10.89 -15.59 0.33
C ALA A 479 11.59 -15.42 -1.03
N GLY A 480 11.19 -14.43 -1.84
CA GLY A 480 11.76 -14.16 -3.16
C GLY A 480 10.73 -14.23 -4.29
N PRO A 481 11.15 -14.21 -5.57
CA PRO A 481 10.22 -13.95 -6.67
C PRO A 481 9.09 -14.99 -6.72
N THR A 482 7.89 -14.57 -6.30
CA THR A 482 6.78 -15.47 -5.97
C THR A 482 6.23 -16.14 -7.21
N GLY A 483 6.33 -15.47 -8.36
CA GLY A 483 5.88 -16.02 -9.64
C GLY A 483 6.64 -17.27 -10.09
N ARG A 484 7.82 -17.58 -9.52
CA ARG A 484 8.55 -18.82 -9.81
C ARG A 484 7.95 -20.04 -9.13
N THR A 485 7.46 -19.89 -7.90
CA THR A 485 6.87 -21.00 -7.12
C THR A 485 5.36 -21.04 -7.24
N HIS A 486 4.73 -19.90 -7.53
CA HIS A 486 3.29 -19.72 -7.65
C HIS A 486 2.93 -18.95 -8.93
N PRO A 487 3.16 -19.54 -10.12
CA PRO A 487 2.80 -18.89 -11.38
C PRO A 487 1.29 -18.65 -11.49
N ALA A 488 0.89 -17.51 -12.09
CA ALA A 488 -0.50 -17.23 -12.38
C ALA A 488 -1.08 -18.20 -13.42
N ARG A 489 -2.36 -18.54 -13.29
CA ARG A 489 -3.18 -19.42 -14.13
C ARG A 489 -4.45 -18.72 -14.62
N ASP A 490 -4.38 -18.23 -15.84
CA ASP A 490 -5.45 -17.43 -16.44
C ASP A 490 -6.84 -18.06 -16.32
N ASN A 491 -7.75 -17.40 -15.62
CA ASN A 491 -9.11 -17.88 -15.35
C ASN A 491 -10.20 -16.96 -15.94
N LEU A 492 -9.84 -15.95 -16.73
CA LEU A 492 -10.78 -14.94 -17.22
C LEU A 492 -11.90 -15.55 -18.09
N ALA A 493 -11.58 -16.56 -18.89
CA ALA A 493 -12.56 -17.26 -19.72
C ALA A 493 -13.57 -18.06 -18.90
N ALA A 494 -13.15 -18.66 -17.78
CA ALA A 494 -14.03 -19.39 -16.87
C ALA A 494 -14.99 -18.44 -16.13
N LEU A 495 -14.55 -17.20 -15.89
CA LEU A 495 -15.36 -16.14 -15.29
C LEU A 495 -16.18 -15.35 -16.32
N THR A 496 -16.16 -15.74 -17.60
CA THR A 496 -16.90 -15.09 -18.68
C THR A 496 -16.57 -13.61 -18.86
N ILE A 497 -15.34 -13.20 -18.52
CA ILE A 497 -14.89 -11.81 -18.72
C ILE A 497 -14.95 -11.47 -20.22
N PRO A 498 -15.55 -10.32 -20.62
CA PRO A 498 -15.66 -9.94 -22.02
C PRO A 498 -14.30 -9.94 -22.74
N GLY A 499 -14.26 -10.60 -23.90
CA GLY A 499 -13.04 -10.73 -24.71
C GLY A 499 -12.06 -11.82 -24.26
N ALA A 500 -12.34 -12.54 -23.18
CA ALA A 500 -11.45 -13.60 -22.69
C ALA A 500 -11.53 -14.86 -23.56
N THR A 501 -10.37 -15.49 -23.77
CA THR A 501 -10.22 -16.78 -24.44
C THR A 501 -9.47 -17.77 -23.54
N PRO A 502 -9.74 -19.08 -23.61
CA PRO A 502 -8.99 -20.08 -22.87
C PRO A 502 -7.52 -20.09 -23.31
N ASN A 503 -6.59 -20.21 -22.35
CA ASN A 503 -5.14 -20.30 -22.60
C ASN A 503 -4.60 -19.17 -23.51
N PRO A 504 -4.72 -17.89 -23.09
CA PRO A 504 -4.16 -16.78 -23.84
C PRO A 504 -2.64 -16.92 -23.99
N ALA A 505 -2.08 -16.27 -25.02
CA ALA A 505 -0.64 -16.06 -25.07
C ALA A 505 -0.21 -15.17 -23.89
N ALA A 506 0.95 -15.47 -23.29
CA ALA A 506 1.54 -14.62 -22.27
C ALA A 506 1.93 -13.28 -22.89
N THR A 507 1.57 -12.18 -22.23
CA THR A 507 1.84 -10.81 -22.69
C THR A 507 2.10 -9.93 -21.48
N LEU A 508 3.19 -9.17 -21.51
CA LEU A 508 3.42 -8.09 -20.56
C LEU A 508 3.40 -6.78 -21.34
N PRO A 509 2.28 -6.02 -21.32
CA PRO A 509 2.21 -4.74 -22.01
C PRO A 509 3.34 -3.82 -21.54
N PRO A 510 4.01 -3.12 -22.47
CA PRO A 510 5.10 -2.26 -22.08
C PRO A 510 4.54 -1.02 -21.38
N ASP A 511 5.18 -0.64 -20.29
CA ASP A 511 4.87 0.59 -19.58
C ASP A 511 5.69 1.73 -20.20
N ASN A 512 5.29 2.20 -21.39
CA ASN A 512 6.04 3.12 -22.26
C ASN A 512 6.15 4.56 -21.70
N SER A 513 6.66 4.71 -20.49
CA SER A 513 7.04 6.01 -19.92
C SER A 513 8.32 6.59 -20.54
N THR A 514 9.06 5.82 -21.36
CA THR A 514 10.40 6.19 -21.84
C THR A 514 10.53 6.42 -23.35
N THR A 515 9.50 6.18 -24.16
CA THR A 515 9.57 6.51 -25.59
C THR A 515 9.32 8.00 -25.78
N ARG A 516 10.41 8.78 -25.71
CA ARG A 516 10.47 10.18 -26.16
C ARG A 516 10.31 10.29 -27.67
#